data_AF-A0A7Y4AML3-F1
#
_entry.id   AF-A0A7Y4AML3-F1
#
_cell.length_a   1.000
_cell.length_b   1.000
_cell.length_c   1.000
_cell.angle_alpha   90.00
_cell.angle_beta   90.00
_cell.angle_gamma   90.00
#
_symmetry.space_group_name_H-M   'P 1'
#
loop_
_entity.id
_entity.type
_entity.pdbx_description
1 polymer ?
#
loop_
_entity_poly.entity_id
_entity_poly.type
_entity_poly.pdbx_seq_one_letter_code
_entity_poly.pdbx_strand_id
1 'polypeptide(L)'
;MKRISLLAASILVAGSAFATEQTTLTFDIYNADENSFHANSTLIVGESEVMLIDTGFTKADALRIAAKIQDTGKELKTIFISQADPDFYFGAEVLHVLFPNADIVTTPAVKEVIEKKLPSKLKVWSPRMGSNAPVTPYIPKVIEATSLILEGHKIEIKGTDGVVPHRPYLWIPSSKTILGNIAIFGNLHLWTADTQTEQSQNAWSEQLKEMQALQPETVIPGHMKSGTALNVESINYSLQYLEDFSESKKNSKNSEQLIEKMSEKYKGSKLPIALSIGAKVHMGEMTW
;
A
#
# COMPACT_ATOMS: atom_id res chain seq x y z
N MET A 1 -51.54 13.43 59.85
CA MET A 1 -50.24 13.61 59.15
C MET A 1 -50.17 12.58 58.04
N LYS A 2 -50.27 13.00 56.77
CA LYS A 2 -50.23 12.12 55.59
C LYS A 2 -48.76 11.82 55.25
N ARG A 3 -48.37 10.54 55.18
CA ARG A 3 -47.07 10.11 54.63
C ARG A 3 -47.27 9.77 53.16
N ILE A 4 -46.72 10.61 52.28
CA ILE A 4 -46.64 10.35 50.84
C ILE A 4 -45.33 9.60 50.61
N SER A 5 -45.43 8.35 50.17
CA SER A 5 -44.27 7.57 49.73
C SER A 5 -44.05 7.84 48.24
N LEU A 6 -42.91 8.43 47.88
CA LEU A 6 -42.48 8.55 46.48
C LEU A 6 -41.90 7.21 46.02
N LEU A 7 -42.50 6.63 44.98
CA LEU A 7 -41.93 5.52 44.23
C LEU A 7 -41.07 6.09 43.11
N ALA A 8 -39.75 5.91 43.18
CA ALA A 8 -38.84 6.26 42.09
C ALA A 8 -38.85 5.13 41.05
N ALA A 9 -39.46 5.38 39.89
CA ALA A 9 -39.38 4.49 38.74
C ALA A 9 -38.04 4.70 38.02
N SER A 10 -37.16 3.71 38.11
CA SER A 10 -35.90 3.68 37.35
C SER A 10 -36.19 3.11 35.96
N ILE A 11 -36.15 3.95 34.93
CA ILE A 11 -36.25 3.50 33.54
C ILE A 11 -34.87 3.01 33.11
N LEU A 12 -34.71 1.69 33.02
CA LEU A 12 -33.57 1.06 32.37
C LEU A 12 -33.74 1.23 30.85
N VAL A 13 -32.97 2.14 30.25
CA VAL A 13 -32.79 2.19 28.80
C VAL A 13 -31.85 1.04 28.44
N ALA A 14 -32.43 -0.09 28.03
CA ALA A 14 -31.68 -1.17 27.41
C ALA A 14 -31.23 -0.67 26.03
N GLY A 15 -29.98 -0.21 25.92
CA GLY A 15 -29.35 0.04 24.63
C GLY A 15 -29.23 -1.30 23.89
N SER A 16 -30.03 -1.47 22.83
CA SER A 16 -29.83 -2.55 21.87
C SER A 16 -28.51 -2.31 21.15
N ALA A 17 -27.42 -2.84 21.70
CA ALA A 17 -26.22 -3.06 20.91
C ALA A 17 -26.57 -4.13 19.88
N PHE A 18 -26.98 -3.71 18.69
CA PHE A 18 -26.95 -4.58 17.52
C PHE A 18 -25.50 -4.95 17.30
N ALA A 19 -25.09 -6.11 17.83
CA ALA A 19 -23.96 -6.82 17.29
C ALA A 19 -24.38 -7.24 15.88
N THR A 20 -24.10 -6.40 14.89
CA THR A 20 -24.06 -6.85 13.50
C THR A 20 -23.02 -7.95 13.47
N GLU A 21 -23.40 -9.16 13.07
CA GLU A 21 -22.42 -10.17 12.68
C GLU A 21 -21.58 -9.53 11.58
N GLN A 22 -20.40 -9.03 11.94
CA GLN A 22 -19.49 -8.42 11.00
C GLN A 22 -19.01 -9.53 10.09
N THR A 23 -19.53 -9.57 8.87
CA THR A 23 -19.10 -10.51 7.84
C THR A 23 -17.59 -10.49 7.71
N THR A 24 -16.95 -11.65 7.74
CA THR A 24 -15.50 -11.70 7.67
C THR A 24 -15.02 -11.15 6.32
N LEU A 25 -14.17 -10.12 6.37
CA LEU A 25 -13.54 -9.59 5.17
C LEU A 25 -12.66 -10.65 4.51
N THR A 26 -12.71 -10.70 3.18
CA THR A 26 -11.77 -11.50 2.38
C THR A 26 -10.89 -10.59 1.53
N PHE A 27 -9.72 -11.10 1.15
CA PHE A 27 -8.71 -10.34 0.43
C PHE A 27 -8.38 -11.05 -0.88
N ASP A 28 -8.57 -10.36 -2.00
CA ASP A 28 -8.19 -10.87 -3.32
C ASP A 28 -7.11 -9.95 -3.93
N ILE A 29 -5.96 -10.54 -4.27
CA ILE A 29 -4.76 -9.80 -4.65
C ILE A 29 -4.51 -9.99 -6.14
N TYR A 30 -4.46 -8.87 -6.86
CA TYR A 30 -3.82 -8.81 -8.16
C TYR A 30 -2.32 -8.58 -7.95
N ASN A 31 -1.51 -9.62 -8.18
CA ASN A 31 -0.05 -9.50 -8.22
C ASN A 31 0.40 -9.31 -9.67
N ALA A 32 0.87 -8.11 -9.99
CA ALA A 32 1.34 -7.79 -11.32
C ALA A 32 2.65 -8.54 -11.65
N ASP A 33 2.95 -8.67 -12.94
CA ASP A 33 4.20 -9.30 -13.36
C ASP A 33 5.41 -8.34 -13.24
N GLU A 34 6.58 -8.82 -13.67
CA GLU A 34 7.83 -8.07 -13.62
C GLU A 34 7.83 -6.77 -14.43
N ASN A 35 7.00 -6.64 -15.47
CA ASN A 35 6.87 -5.42 -16.26
C ASN A 35 6.11 -4.32 -15.52
N SER A 36 5.38 -4.70 -14.48
CA SER A 36 4.67 -3.80 -13.55
C SER A 36 5.23 -3.94 -12.13
N PHE A 37 6.54 -4.17 -12.05
CA PHE A 37 7.34 -4.15 -10.82
C PHE A 37 6.84 -5.06 -9.71
N HIS A 38 6.14 -6.15 -10.06
CA HIS A 38 5.56 -7.05 -9.08
C HIS A 38 4.62 -6.35 -8.07
N ALA A 39 4.05 -5.21 -8.45
CA ALA A 39 3.16 -4.42 -7.60
C ALA A 39 1.87 -5.19 -7.30
N ASN A 40 1.35 -4.99 -6.09
CA ASN A 40 0.08 -5.57 -5.67
C ASN A 40 -1.03 -4.52 -5.68
N SER A 41 -2.20 -4.93 -6.16
CA SER A 41 -3.48 -4.24 -5.92
C SER A 41 -4.41 -5.20 -5.21
N THR A 42 -5.09 -4.75 -4.16
CA THR A 42 -5.83 -5.64 -3.26
C THR A 42 -7.29 -5.23 -3.17
N LEU A 43 -8.19 -6.16 -3.45
CA LEU A 43 -9.61 -6.03 -3.16
C LEU A 43 -9.84 -6.47 -1.72
N ILE A 44 -10.43 -5.58 -0.92
CA ILE A 44 -11.01 -5.90 0.38
C ILE A 44 -12.50 -6.13 0.13
N VAL A 45 -12.93 -7.37 0.29
CA VAL A 45 -14.26 -7.82 -0.14
C VAL A 45 -15.12 -8.08 1.10
N GLY A 46 -16.21 -7.33 1.20
CA GLY A 46 -17.26 -7.50 2.21
C GLY A 46 -18.43 -8.35 1.72
N GLU A 47 -19.60 -8.21 2.35
CA GLU A 47 -20.84 -8.89 2.01
C GLU A 47 -21.44 -8.39 0.69
N SER A 48 -21.53 -7.08 0.50
CA SER A 48 -22.17 -6.41 -0.65
C SER A 48 -21.28 -5.39 -1.35
N GLU A 49 -20.23 -4.92 -0.65
CA GLU A 49 -19.30 -3.90 -1.12
C GLU A 49 -17.88 -4.47 -1.30
N VAL A 50 -17.11 -3.83 -2.18
CA VAL A 50 -15.67 -4.02 -2.33
C VAL A 50 -14.96 -2.67 -2.26
N MET A 51 -13.80 -2.67 -1.60
CA MET A 51 -12.84 -1.57 -1.62
C MET A 51 -11.57 -2.03 -2.32
N LEU A 52 -11.06 -1.22 -3.23
CA LEU A 52 -9.79 -1.48 -3.91
C LEU A 52 -8.66 -0.65 -3.28
N ILE A 53 -7.54 -1.29 -3.01
CA ILE A 53 -6.29 -0.65 -2.63
C ILE A 53 -5.33 -0.72 -3.81
N ASP A 54 -5.00 0.45 -4.35
CA ASP A 54 -4.13 0.67 -5.51
C ASP A 54 -4.67 0.07 -6.82
N THR A 55 -4.22 0.59 -7.96
CA THR A 55 -4.90 0.41 -9.27
C THR A 55 -4.03 -0.19 -10.36
N GLY A 56 -2.79 -0.55 -10.02
CA GLY A 56 -1.82 -1.09 -10.96
C GLY A 56 -1.19 -0.05 -11.87
N PHE A 57 -0.18 -0.50 -12.61
CA PHE A 57 0.69 0.36 -13.40
C PHE A 57 0.17 0.65 -14.80
N THR A 58 -0.36 -0.38 -15.47
CA THR A 58 -0.76 -0.29 -16.87
C THR A 58 -2.27 -0.34 -17.05
N LYS A 59 -2.77 0.12 -18.21
CA LYS A 59 -4.15 -0.12 -18.64
C LYS A 59 -4.52 -1.61 -18.59
N ALA A 60 -3.61 -2.50 -19.00
CA ALA A 60 -3.84 -3.94 -18.93
C ALA A 60 -3.98 -4.44 -17.48
N ASP A 61 -3.16 -3.94 -16.54
CA ASP A 61 -3.31 -4.25 -15.11
C ASP A 61 -4.67 -3.81 -14.59
N ALA A 62 -5.05 -2.56 -14.87
CA ALA A 62 -6.33 -2.00 -14.45
C ALA A 62 -7.52 -2.81 -14.99
N LEU A 63 -7.47 -3.29 -16.23
CA LEU A 63 -8.51 -4.15 -16.81
C LEU A 63 -8.60 -5.52 -16.12
N ARG A 64 -7.47 -6.11 -15.71
CA ARG A 64 -7.48 -7.36 -14.94
C ARG A 64 -8.01 -7.17 -13.53
N ILE A 65 -7.67 -6.05 -12.89
CA ILE A 65 -8.22 -5.65 -11.59
C ILE A 65 -9.73 -5.41 -11.72
N ALA A 66 -10.19 -4.73 -12.77
CA ALA A 66 -11.60 -4.53 -13.06
C ALA A 66 -12.36 -5.86 -13.23
N ALA A 67 -11.76 -6.84 -13.92
CA ALA A 67 -12.35 -8.16 -14.04
C ALA A 67 -12.52 -8.84 -12.66
N LYS A 68 -11.49 -8.79 -11.79
CA LYS A 68 -11.61 -9.31 -10.41
C LYS A 68 -12.73 -8.64 -9.62
N ILE A 69 -12.89 -7.32 -9.75
CA ILE A 69 -13.98 -6.57 -9.10
C ILE A 69 -15.33 -7.09 -9.59
N GLN A 70 -15.50 -7.26 -10.91
CA GLN A 70 -16.75 -7.77 -11.49
C GLN A 70 -17.05 -9.22 -11.08
N ASP A 71 -16.02 -10.06 -10.97
CA ASP A 71 -16.16 -11.46 -10.54
C ASP A 71 -16.69 -11.57 -9.09
N THR A 72 -16.55 -10.53 -8.26
CA THR A 72 -17.15 -10.51 -6.93
C THR A 72 -18.68 -10.36 -6.95
N GLY A 73 -19.24 -9.76 -8.01
CA GLY A 73 -20.64 -9.36 -8.08
C GLY A 73 -21.05 -8.26 -7.09
N LYS A 74 -20.08 -7.56 -6.46
CA LYS A 74 -20.27 -6.55 -5.42
C LYS A 74 -20.06 -5.13 -5.94
N GLU A 75 -20.57 -4.15 -5.21
CA GLU A 75 -20.41 -2.74 -5.56
C GLU A 75 -19.03 -2.22 -5.15
N LEU A 76 -18.25 -1.70 -6.10
CA LEU A 76 -17.03 -0.95 -5.80
C LEU A 76 -17.39 0.47 -5.35
N LYS A 77 -17.18 0.78 -4.06
CA LYS A 77 -17.46 2.12 -3.51
C LYS A 77 -16.24 3.01 -3.39
N THR A 78 -15.10 2.44 -3.01
CA THR A 78 -13.89 3.20 -2.70
C THR A 78 -12.67 2.57 -3.34
N ILE A 79 -11.85 3.40 -3.97
CA ILE A 79 -10.50 3.07 -4.39
C ILE A 79 -9.55 3.95 -3.57
N PHE A 80 -8.74 3.35 -2.70
CA PHE A 80 -7.72 4.06 -1.95
C PHE A 80 -6.36 3.91 -2.63
N ILE A 81 -5.73 5.03 -2.98
CA ILE A 81 -4.37 5.07 -3.51
C ILE A 81 -3.42 5.30 -2.34
N SER A 82 -2.58 4.31 -2.06
CA SER A 82 -1.66 4.33 -0.93
C SER A 82 -0.34 5.04 -1.23
N GLN A 83 0.07 5.09 -2.51
CA GLN A 83 1.37 5.61 -2.89
C GLN A 83 1.34 6.39 -4.21
N ALA A 84 2.27 7.35 -4.31
CA ALA A 84 2.46 8.28 -5.41
C ALA A 84 3.33 7.76 -6.56
N ASP A 85 3.80 6.52 -6.51
CA ASP A 85 4.50 5.91 -7.64
C ASP A 85 3.49 5.38 -8.68
N PRO A 86 3.79 5.51 -9.98
CA PRO A 86 2.84 5.22 -11.06
C PRO A 86 2.15 3.86 -10.99
N ASP A 87 2.86 2.85 -10.52
CA ASP A 87 2.40 1.48 -10.37
C ASP A 87 1.30 1.27 -9.34
N PHE A 88 1.00 2.30 -8.54
CA PHE A 88 -0.10 2.31 -7.59
C PHE A 88 -1.34 3.06 -8.11
N TYR A 89 -1.21 4.00 -9.07
CA TYR A 89 -2.32 4.90 -9.44
C TYR A 89 -2.55 5.13 -10.94
N PHE A 90 -1.67 4.71 -11.84
CA PHE A 90 -1.87 4.94 -13.28
C PHE A 90 -3.10 4.23 -13.82
N GLY A 91 -3.46 3.08 -13.27
CA GLY A 91 -4.69 2.36 -13.60
C GLY A 91 -5.99 3.07 -13.20
N ALA A 92 -5.92 4.09 -12.33
CA ALA A 92 -7.10 4.81 -11.84
C ALA A 92 -7.92 5.46 -12.96
N GLU A 93 -7.29 5.89 -14.07
CA GLU A 93 -8.00 6.42 -15.25
C GLU A 93 -9.00 5.39 -15.81
N VAL A 94 -8.56 4.14 -15.98
CA VAL A 94 -9.39 3.07 -16.53
C VAL A 94 -10.51 2.70 -15.56
N LEU A 95 -10.16 2.55 -14.28
CA LEU A 95 -11.13 2.16 -13.26
C LEU A 95 -12.18 3.24 -13.02
N HIS A 96 -11.82 4.53 -13.12
CA HIS A 96 -12.78 5.61 -13.04
C HIS A 96 -13.82 5.57 -14.17
N VAL A 97 -13.40 5.20 -15.39
CA VAL A 97 -14.32 5.06 -16.53
C VAL A 97 -15.27 3.87 -16.34
N LEU A 98 -14.77 2.74 -15.82
CA LEU A 98 -15.56 1.52 -15.64
C LEU A 98 -16.46 1.57 -14.39
N PHE A 99 -16.02 2.25 -13.34
CA PHE A 99 -16.71 2.36 -12.05
C PHE A 99 -16.85 3.84 -11.65
N PRO A 100 -17.64 4.64 -12.39
CA PRO A 100 -17.69 6.10 -12.20
C PRO A 100 -18.27 6.54 -10.84
N ASN A 101 -18.96 5.64 -10.15
CA ASN A 101 -19.53 5.89 -8.82
C ASN A 101 -18.54 5.65 -7.68
N ALA A 102 -17.40 4.99 -7.95
CA ALA A 102 -16.40 4.73 -6.93
C ALA A 102 -15.61 6.00 -6.60
N ASP A 103 -15.49 6.33 -5.33
CA ASP A 103 -14.63 7.42 -4.88
C ASP A 103 -13.16 6.98 -4.91
N ILE A 104 -12.35 7.67 -5.70
CA ILE A 104 -10.90 7.47 -5.76
C ILE A 104 -10.23 8.50 -4.86
N VAL A 105 -9.66 8.03 -3.75
CA VAL A 105 -9.18 8.86 -2.64
C VAL A 105 -7.75 8.53 -2.24
N THR A 106 -7.09 9.50 -1.59
CA THR A 106 -5.75 9.34 -1.01
C THR A 106 -5.53 10.36 0.11
N THR A 107 -4.41 10.26 0.83
CA THR A 107 -4.03 11.21 1.88
C THR A 107 -3.43 12.50 1.29
N PRO A 108 -3.44 13.62 2.02
CA PRO A 108 -2.90 14.89 1.52
C PRO A 108 -1.45 14.77 1.04
N ALA A 109 -0.60 14.11 1.84
CA ALA A 109 0.83 13.94 1.54
C ALA A 109 1.08 13.10 0.28
N VAL A 110 0.29 12.05 0.05
CA VAL A 110 0.42 11.22 -1.17
C VAL A 110 -0.01 12.03 -2.39
N LYS A 111 -1.14 12.76 -2.33
CA LYS A 111 -1.60 13.60 -3.44
C LYS A 111 -0.56 14.65 -3.83
N GLU A 112 0.03 15.34 -2.86
CA GLU A 112 1.05 16.36 -3.11
C GLU A 112 2.23 15.77 -3.91
N VAL A 113 2.69 14.57 -3.54
CA VAL A 113 3.77 13.88 -4.26
C VAL A 113 3.32 13.44 -5.65
N ILE A 114 2.08 12.95 -5.82
CA ILE A 114 1.52 12.61 -7.14
C ILE A 114 1.56 13.84 -8.05
N GLU A 115 0.96 14.96 -7.63
CA GLU A 115 0.86 16.17 -8.45
C GLU A 115 2.24 16.71 -8.83
N LYS A 116 3.18 16.70 -7.87
CA LYS A 116 4.56 17.11 -8.11
C LYS A 116 5.31 16.21 -9.10
N LYS A 117 5.17 14.88 -8.99
CA LYS A 117 5.95 13.93 -9.79
C LYS A 117 5.28 13.59 -11.13
N LEU A 118 3.96 13.71 -11.26
CA LEU A 118 3.21 13.22 -12.42
C LEU A 118 3.77 13.67 -13.77
N PRO A 119 4.07 14.96 -14.03
CA PRO A 119 4.58 15.38 -15.35
C PRO A 119 5.88 14.66 -15.73
N SER A 120 6.79 14.50 -14.76
CA SER A 120 8.06 13.79 -14.97
C SER A 120 7.87 12.29 -15.20
N LYS A 121 6.96 11.67 -14.44
CA LYS A 121 6.65 10.24 -14.57
C LYS A 121 5.98 9.94 -15.91
N LEU A 122 5.06 10.78 -16.39
CA LEU A 122 4.46 10.63 -17.73
C LEU A 122 5.50 10.74 -18.84
N LYS A 123 6.41 11.73 -18.75
CA LYS A 123 7.50 11.87 -19.73
C LYS A 123 8.37 10.61 -19.82
N VAL A 124 8.61 9.94 -18.70
CA VAL A 124 9.41 8.71 -18.64
C VAL A 124 8.62 7.48 -19.11
N TRP A 125 7.40 7.31 -18.61
CA TRP A 125 6.67 6.06 -18.74
C TRP A 125 5.72 6.00 -19.94
N SER A 126 5.08 7.11 -20.33
CA SER A 126 4.11 7.07 -21.43
C SER A 126 4.71 6.54 -22.75
N PRO A 127 5.94 6.92 -23.17
CA PRO A 127 6.56 6.35 -24.36
C PRO A 127 6.88 4.86 -24.24
N ARG A 128 7.21 4.38 -23.03
CA ARG A 128 7.57 2.98 -22.75
C ARG A 128 6.35 2.08 -22.70
N MET A 129 5.23 2.61 -22.21
CA MET A 129 3.97 1.88 -22.07
C MET A 129 3.14 1.90 -23.35
N GLY A 130 3.35 2.88 -24.25
CA GLY A 130 2.56 3.00 -25.48
C GLY A 130 1.07 3.12 -25.16
N SER A 131 0.24 2.27 -25.77
CA SER A 131 -1.22 2.26 -25.54
C SER A 131 -1.64 1.88 -24.11
N ASN A 132 -0.72 1.33 -23.32
CA ASN A 132 -0.94 1.00 -21.91
C ASN A 132 -0.76 2.18 -20.96
N ALA A 133 -0.23 3.32 -21.44
CA ALA A 133 -0.10 4.52 -20.63
C ALA A 133 -1.47 5.14 -20.32
N PRO A 134 -1.63 5.83 -19.18
CA PRO A 134 -2.73 6.75 -18.99
C PRO A 134 -2.62 7.92 -19.98
N VAL A 135 -3.76 8.36 -20.51
CA VAL A 135 -3.88 9.52 -21.42
C VAL A 135 -4.30 10.76 -20.65
N THR A 136 -5.26 10.60 -19.74
CA THR A 136 -5.73 11.63 -18.80
C THR A 136 -5.67 11.04 -17.39
N PRO A 137 -4.47 10.97 -16.79
CA PRO A 137 -4.28 10.35 -15.49
C PRO A 137 -5.23 10.93 -14.44
N TYR A 138 -5.91 10.06 -13.70
CA TYR A 138 -6.80 10.48 -12.64
C TYR A 138 -6.01 10.86 -11.40
N ILE A 139 -6.18 12.10 -10.90
CA ILE A 139 -5.61 12.54 -9.62
C ILE A 139 -6.61 12.23 -8.51
N PRO A 140 -6.28 11.38 -7.52
CA PRO A 140 -7.19 11.06 -6.42
C PRO A 140 -7.65 12.28 -5.62
N LYS A 141 -8.85 12.20 -5.06
CA LYS A 141 -9.37 13.22 -4.12
C LYS A 141 -8.67 13.07 -2.76
N VAL A 142 -8.50 14.17 -2.05
CA VAL A 142 -7.96 14.13 -0.68
C VAL A 142 -9.04 13.70 0.29
N ILE A 143 -8.66 12.87 1.27
CA ILE A 143 -9.41 12.66 2.50
C ILE A 143 -8.56 13.04 3.71
N GLU A 144 -9.19 13.69 4.70
CA GLU A 144 -8.58 14.00 6.00
C GLU A 144 -8.90 12.91 7.04
N ALA A 145 -9.67 11.90 6.66
CA ALA A 145 -10.05 10.81 7.53
C ALA A 145 -8.82 9.95 7.89
N THR A 146 -8.74 9.54 9.15
CA THR A 146 -7.71 8.61 9.66
C THR A 146 -8.12 7.15 9.51
N SER A 147 -9.30 6.88 8.95
CA SER A 147 -9.77 5.55 8.61
C SER A 147 -10.83 5.58 7.53
N LEU A 148 -10.91 4.50 6.76
CA LEU A 148 -12.02 4.17 5.88
C LEU A 148 -12.94 3.17 6.58
N ILE A 149 -14.17 3.05 6.08
CA ILE A 149 -15.15 2.07 6.55
C ILE A 149 -15.61 1.23 5.35
N LEU A 150 -15.66 -0.09 5.52
CA LEU A 150 -16.29 -1.03 4.61
C LEU A 150 -17.29 -1.85 5.44
N GLU A 151 -18.58 -1.60 5.27
CA GLU A 151 -19.66 -2.36 5.95
C GLU A 151 -19.45 -2.47 7.48
N GLY A 152 -19.06 -1.36 8.10
CA GLY A 152 -18.77 -1.28 9.54
C GLY A 152 -17.37 -1.74 9.94
N HIS A 153 -16.61 -2.41 9.07
CA HIS A 153 -15.20 -2.71 9.31
C HIS A 153 -14.35 -1.45 9.17
N LYS A 154 -13.61 -1.14 10.23
CA LYS A 154 -12.65 -0.02 10.24
C LYS A 154 -11.35 -0.44 9.57
N ILE A 155 -10.91 0.37 8.62
CA ILE A 155 -9.63 0.26 7.93
C ILE A 155 -8.84 1.52 8.29
N GLU A 156 -7.91 1.41 9.24
CA GLU A 156 -7.14 2.53 9.76
C GLU A 156 -6.05 2.94 8.77
N ILE A 157 -5.90 4.25 8.55
CA ILE A 157 -4.81 4.83 7.76
C ILE A 157 -3.76 5.33 8.76
N LYS A 158 -2.57 4.74 8.71
CA LYS A 158 -1.45 5.02 9.63
C LYS A 158 -0.21 5.48 8.86
N GLY A 159 0.76 6.07 9.56
CA GLY A 159 2.02 6.53 8.96
C GLY A 159 1.88 7.76 8.05
N THR A 160 0.96 8.67 8.39
CA THR A 160 0.67 9.89 7.63
C THR A 160 1.44 11.12 8.11
N ASP A 161 2.36 10.95 9.06
CA ASP A 161 3.21 11.97 9.66
C ASP A 161 4.71 11.56 9.60
N GLY A 162 5.58 12.39 10.17
CA GLY A 162 7.01 12.12 10.25
C GLY A 162 7.78 12.42 8.95
N VAL A 163 8.84 11.65 8.69
CA VAL A 163 9.81 11.88 7.60
C VAL A 163 9.28 11.41 6.24
N VAL A 164 8.43 10.38 6.23
CA VAL A 164 7.87 9.76 5.02
C VAL A 164 6.33 9.72 5.06
N PRO A 165 5.65 10.87 5.31
CA PRO A 165 4.18 10.92 5.50
C PRO A 165 3.40 10.54 4.24
N HIS A 166 4.06 10.55 3.08
CA HIS A 166 3.54 10.15 1.77
C HIS A 166 3.65 8.63 1.54
N ARG A 167 3.90 7.83 2.58
CA ARG A 167 3.94 6.36 2.53
C ARG A 167 3.08 5.76 3.65
N PRO A 168 1.77 6.05 3.67
CA PRO A 168 0.88 5.49 4.67
C PRO A 168 0.82 3.96 4.55
N TYR A 169 0.25 3.32 5.57
CA TYR A 169 -0.18 1.93 5.51
C TYR A 169 -1.59 1.78 6.06
N LEU A 170 -2.26 0.73 5.63
CA LEU A 170 -3.58 0.37 6.12
C LEU A 170 -3.47 -0.74 7.16
N TRP A 171 -4.19 -0.57 8.27
CA TRP A 171 -4.36 -1.58 9.31
C TRP A 171 -5.83 -1.91 9.49
N ILE A 172 -6.17 -3.20 9.43
CA ILE A 172 -7.54 -3.69 9.62
C ILE A 172 -7.56 -4.50 10.91
N PRO A 173 -8.02 -3.94 12.05
CA PRO A 173 -7.98 -4.62 13.33
C PRO A 173 -8.80 -5.92 13.36
N SER A 174 -9.96 -5.92 12.70
CA SER A 174 -10.89 -7.08 12.71
C SER A 174 -10.30 -8.35 12.10
N SER A 175 -9.39 -8.22 11.13
CA SER A 175 -8.70 -9.33 10.47
C SER A 175 -7.18 -9.34 10.72
N LYS A 176 -6.70 -8.46 11.61
CA LYS A 176 -5.28 -8.18 11.85
C LYS A 176 -4.44 -8.14 10.57
N THR A 177 -4.90 -7.37 9.58
CA THR A 177 -4.27 -7.30 8.25
C THR A 177 -3.57 -5.97 8.00
N ILE A 178 -2.33 -6.03 7.51
CA ILE A 178 -1.58 -4.88 7.00
C ILE A 178 -1.47 -4.93 5.48
N LEU A 179 -1.70 -3.80 4.81
CA LEU A 179 -1.61 -3.65 3.35
C LEU A 179 -1.45 -2.19 2.92
N GLY A 180 -1.34 -1.95 1.60
CA GLY A 180 -1.38 -0.60 1.03
C GLY A 180 -0.19 0.26 1.45
N ASN A 181 1.02 -0.27 1.28
CA ASN A 181 2.24 0.41 1.69
C ASN A 181 3.45 -0.07 0.89
N ILE A 182 4.24 0.86 0.37
CA ILE A 182 5.44 0.57 -0.43
C ILE A 182 6.62 0.07 0.43
N ALA A 183 6.58 0.22 1.74
CA ALA A 183 7.68 -0.14 2.63
C ALA A 183 7.86 -1.67 2.77
N ILE A 184 6.83 -2.46 2.45
CA ILE A 184 6.82 -3.92 2.60
C ILE A 184 7.05 -4.59 1.24
N PHE A 185 8.12 -5.37 1.15
CA PHE A 185 8.48 -6.16 -0.02
C PHE A 185 8.51 -7.66 0.31
N GLY A 186 8.10 -8.49 -0.64
CA GLY A 186 8.12 -9.95 -0.53
C GLY A 186 9.05 -10.61 -1.53
N ASN A 187 10.21 -11.12 -1.09
CA ASN A 187 11.19 -11.82 -1.95
C ASN A 187 11.65 -11.01 -3.19
N LEU A 188 11.80 -9.69 -3.03
CA LEU A 188 12.28 -8.75 -4.04
C LEU A 188 13.44 -7.93 -3.49
N HIS A 189 14.26 -7.38 -4.39
CA HIS A 189 15.12 -6.26 -4.01
C HIS A 189 14.28 -5.01 -3.77
N LEU A 190 14.53 -4.33 -2.64
CA LEU A 190 13.78 -3.16 -2.22
C LEU A 190 14.13 -1.92 -3.05
N TRP A 191 13.15 -1.05 -3.28
CA TRP A 191 13.33 0.22 -4.00
C TRP A 191 13.90 1.32 -3.10
N THR A 192 15.21 1.25 -2.83
CA THR A 192 15.90 2.17 -1.91
C THR A 192 16.29 3.52 -2.51
N ALA A 193 16.08 3.71 -3.82
CA ALA A 193 16.45 4.93 -4.55
C ALA A 193 15.71 6.19 -4.06
N ASP A 194 14.48 6.03 -3.58
CA ASP A 194 13.67 7.14 -3.04
C ASP A 194 13.98 7.47 -1.57
N THR A 195 14.80 6.67 -0.89
CA THR A 195 15.21 6.87 0.51
C THR A 195 16.73 7.00 0.61
N GLN A 196 17.26 8.12 0.13
CA GLN A 196 18.70 8.33 -0.05
C GLN A 196 19.45 8.66 1.25
N THR A 197 18.76 9.30 2.20
CA THR A 197 19.35 9.73 3.47
C THR A 197 19.21 8.66 4.55
N GLU A 198 20.12 8.65 5.51
CA GLU A 198 20.02 7.80 6.71
C GLU A 198 18.70 8.06 7.46
N GLN A 199 18.28 9.33 7.57
CA GLN A 199 17.01 9.71 8.19
C GLN A 199 15.81 9.03 7.51
N SER A 200 15.76 9.01 6.17
CA SER A 200 14.66 8.38 5.43
C SER A 200 14.66 6.85 5.54
N GLN A 201 15.84 6.21 5.62
CA GLN A 201 15.97 4.76 5.83
C GLN A 201 15.60 4.35 7.26
N ASN A 202 15.96 5.18 8.25
CA ASN A 202 15.57 4.96 9.64
C ASN A 202 14.06 5.10 9.80
N ALA A 203 13.44 6.13 9.21
CA ALA A 203 11.99 6.29 9.23
C ALA A 203 11.26 5.12 8.56
N TRP A 204 11.79 4.57 7.46
CA TRP A 204 11.28 3.33 6.88
C TRP A 204 11.37 2.16 7.89
N SER A 205 12.54 1.93 8.48
CA SER A 205 12.73 0.86 9.46
C SER A 205 11.83 1.01 10.70
N GLU A 206 11.60 2.24 11.16
CA GLU A 206 10.69 2.55 12.27
C GLU A 206 9.24 2.22 11.91
N GLN A 207 8.77 2.62 10.72
CA GLN A 207 7.43 2.30 10.26
C GLN A 207 7.21 0.77 10.17
N LEU A 208 8.21 0.01 9.69
CA LEU A 208 8.13 -1.45 9.66
C LEU A 208 8.06 -2.06 11.08
N LYS A 209 8.79 -1.50 12.06
CA LYS A 209 8.71 -1.95 13.46
C LYS A 209 7.35 -1.62 14.09
N GLU A 210 6.77 -0.47 13.78
CA GLU A 210 5.40 -0.14 14.19
C GLU A 210 4.40 -1.16 13.65
N MET A 211 4.53 -1.55 12.37
CA MET A 211 3.70 -2.58 11.75
C MET A 211 3.86 -3.94 12.46
N GLN A 212 5.08 -4.35 12.80
CA GLN A 212 5.32 -5.58 13.58
C GLN A 212 4.66 -5.53 14.96
N ALA A 213 4.70 -4.36 15.62
CA ALA A 213 4.13 -4.19 16.96
C ALA A 213 2.60 -4.35 17.00
N LEU A 214 1.92 -4.21 15.86
CA LEU A 214 0.49 -4.51 15.71
C LEU A 214 0.18 -6.01 15.73
N GLN A 215 1.21 -6.87 15.67
CA GLN A 215 1.10 -8.33 15.63
C GLN A 215 0.14 -8.82 14.52
N PRO A 216 0.41 -8.46 13.24
CA PRO A 216 -0.45 -8.82 12.13
C PRO A 216 -0.49 -10.33 11.91
N GLU A 217 -1.68 -10.86 11.59
CA GLU A 217 -1.84 -12.25 11.14
C GLU A 217 -1.64 -12.36 9.63
N THR A 218 -2.05 -11.32 8.88
CA THR A 218 -1.87 -11.22 7.42
C THR A 218 -1.11 -9.95 7.07
N VAL A 219 -0.14 -10.06 6.17
CA VAL A 219 0.57 -8.91 5.61
C VAL A 219 0.60 -9.05 4.09
N ILE A 220 0.09 -8.04 3.40
CA ILE A 220 0.08 -7.97 1.94
C ILE A 220 1.11 -6.92 1.51
N PRO A 221 2.26 -7.33 0.95
CA PRO A 221 3.30 -6.40 0.52
C PRO A 221 2.82 -5.45 -0.58
N GLY A 222 3.40 -4.25 -0.68
CA GLY A 222 3.18 -3.37 -1.84
C GLY A 222 3.77 -3.96 -3.12
N HIS A 223 4.91 -4.67 -3.00
CA HIS A 223 5.51 -5.45 -4.08
C HIS A 223 5.88 -6.85 -3.59
N MET A 224 5.57 -7.89 -4.37
CA MET A 224 6.04 -9.22 -4.03
C MET A 224 6.26 -10.10 -5.25
N LYS A 225 7.27 -10.97 -5.16
CA LYS A 225 7.33 -12.14 -6.04
C LYS A 225 6.08 -12.99 -5.83
N SER A 226 5.43 -13.39 -6.92
CA SER A 226 4.28 -14.30 -6.88
C SER A 226 4.59 -15.56 -6.06
N GLY A 227 3.63 -15.95 -5.22
CA GLY A 227 3.77 -17.05 -4.26
C GLY A 227 4.47 -16.71 -2.94
N THR A 228 4.82 -15.44 -2.69
CA THR A 228 5.32 -15.02 -1.37
C THR A 228 4.23 -15.20 -0.30
N ALA A 229 4.61 -15.72 0.86
CA ALA A 229 3.71 -15.87 1.99
C ALA A 229 3.21 -14.51 2.51
N LEU A 230 1.93 -14.41 2.78
CA LEU A 230 1.24 -13.18 3.18
C LEU A 230 1.20 -13.02 4.70
N ASN A 231 2.36 -13.04 5.35
CA ASN A 231 2.49 -12.99 6.81
C ASN A 231 3.62 -12.03 7.22
N VAL A 232 3.85 -11.93 8.53
CA VAL A 232 4.85 -11.02 9.13
C VAL A 232 6.26 -11.18 8.56
N GLU A 233 6.60 -12.31 7.93
CA GLU A 233 7.91 -12.52 7.32
C GLU A 233 8.24 -11.52 6.21
N SER A 234 7.26 -10.95 5.52
CA SER A 234 7.54 -9.88 4.54
C SER A 234 8.03 -8.59 5.20
N ILE A 235 7.57 -8.30 6.43
CA ILE A 235 8.09 -7.17 7.21
C ILE A 235 9.50 -7.49 7.73
N ASN A 236 9.71 -8.70 8.27
CA ASN A 236 11.02 -9.16 8.73
C ASN A 236 12.06 -9.09 7.59
N TYR A 237 11.68 -9.60 6.41
CA TYR A 237 12.49 -9.57 5.20
C TYR A 237 12.88 -8.13 4.83
N SER A 238 11.91 -7.22 4.84
CA SER A 238 12.15 -5.81 4.49
C SER A 238 13.07 -5.11 5.49
N LEU A 239 12.88 -5.34 6.79
CA LEU A 239 13.77 -4.83 7.85
C LEU A 239 15.20 -5.33 7.69
N GLN A 240 15.37 -6.65 7.54
CA GLN A 240 16.69 -7.26 7.38
C GLN A 240 17.39 -6.73 6.13
N TYR A 241 16.65 -6.54 5.04
CA TYR A 241 17.20 -5.99 3.80
C TYR A 241 17.74 -4.59 3.97
N LEU A 242 17.05 -3.70 4.71
CA LEU A 242 17.54 -2.34 4.95
C LEU A 242 18.83 -2.35 5.77
N GLU A 243 18.92 -3.22 6.78
CA GLU A 243 20.12 -3.40 7.58
C GLU A 243 21.29 -3.93 6.71
N ASP A 244 21.04 -5.01 5.95
CA ASP A 244 22.03 -5.62 5.07
C ASP A 244 22.49 -4.67 3.96
N PHE A 245 21.59 -3.85 3.41
CA PHE A 245 21.89 -2.84 2.41
C PHE A 245 22.78 -1.74 2.99
N SER A 246 22.45 -1.24 4.19
CA SER A 246 23.25 -0.24 4.90
C SER A 246 24.66 -0.76 5.23
N GLU A 247 24.77 -1.99 5.73
CA GLU A 247 26.06 -2.64 5.99
C GLU A 247 26.86 -2.85 4.70
N SER A 248 26.23 -3.38 3.66
CA SER A 248 26.88 -3.65 2.38
C SER A 248 27.36 -2.36 1.72
N LYS A 249 26.58 -1.27 1.83
CA LYS A 249 26.95 0.06 1.33
C LYS A 249 28.21 0.57 2.00
N LYS A 250 28.29 0.53 3.34
CA LYS A 250 29.47 0.97 4.11
C LYS A 250 30.75 0.24 3.70
N ASN A 251 30.61 -1.02 3.28
CA ASN A 251 31.73 -1.87 2.90
C ASN A 251 32.03 -1.88 1.39
N SER A 252 31.35 -1.08 0.57
CA SER A 252 31.50 -1.10 -0.89
C SER A 252 32.07 0.21 -1.40
N LYS A 253 32.86 0.15 -2.48
CA LYS A 253 33.50 1.33 -3.08
C LYS A 253 32.68 1.97 -4.20
N ASN A 254 31.80 1.20 -4.83
CA ASN A 254 30.96 1.60 -5.95
C ASN A 254 29.67 0.77 -5.99
N SER A 255 28.76 1.10 -6.92
CA SER A 255 27.47 0.40 -7.04
C SER A 255 27.62 -1.05 -7.45
N GLU A 256 28.62 -1.39 -8.27
CA GLU A 256 28.89 -2.76 -8.71
C GLU A 256 29.17 -3.69 -7.52
N GLN A 257 30.06 -3.29 -6.60
CA GLN A 257 30.36 -4.06 -5.38
C GLN A 257 29.16 -4.17 -4.45
N LEU A 258 28.35 -3.11 -4.36
CA LEU A 258 27.12 -3.15 -3.55
C LEU A 258 26.09 -4.11 -4.15
N ILE A 259 25.91 -4.09 -5.47
CA ILE A 259 25.02 -4.99 -6.20
C ILE A 259 25.47 -6.44 -6.02
N GLU A 260 26.76 -6.72 -6.15
CA GLU A 260 27.33 -8.06 -5.97
C GLU A 260 26.99 -8.63 -4.59
N LYS A 261 27.30 -7.88 -3.52
CA LYS A 261 27.03 -8.31 -2.13
C LYS A 261 25.56 -8.54 -1.84
N MET A 262 24.70 -7.61 -2.28
CA MET A 262 23.26 -7.75 -2.06
C MET A 262 22.67 -8.90 -2.87
N SER A 263 23.17 -9.13 -4.09
CA SER A 263 22.75 -10.27 -4.92
C SER A 263 23.20 -11.60 -4.31
N GLU A 264 24.35 -11.64 -3.64
CA GLU A 264 24.81 -12.82 -2.92
C GLU A 264 23.98 -13.12 -1.67
N LYS A 265 23.64 -12.10 -0.86
CA LYS A 265 22.78 -12.25 0.33
C LYS A 265 21.35 -12.64 -0.05
N TYR A 266 20.82 -12.07 -1.13
CA TYR A 266 19.41 -12.23 -1.55
C TYR A 266 19.26 -13.05 -2.84
N LYS A 267 19.92 -14.21 -2.90
CA LYS A 267 19.86 -15.12 -4.04
C LYS A 267 18.41 -15.52 -4.33
N GLY A 268 17.95 -15.23 -5.54
CA GLY A 268 16.61 -15.60 -6.02
C GLY A 268 15.53 -14.53 -5.78
N SER A 269 15.86 -13.43 -5.11
CA SER A 269 15.02 -12.23 -5.08
C SER A 269 14.88 -11.66 -6.49
N LYS A 270 13.68 -11.17 -6.83
CA LYS A 270 13.40 -10.54 -8.13
C LYS A 270 13.56 -9.02 -8.05
N LEU A 271 13.17 -8.33 -9.12
CA LEU A 271 13.29 -6.88 -9.27
C LEU A 271 14.75 -6.36 -9.21
N PRO A 272 15.69 -6.93 -9.98
CA PRO A 272 17.10 -6.51 -9.95
C PRO A 272 17.30 -5.03 -10.34
N ILE A 273 16.37 -4.45 -11.09
CA ILE A 273 16.39 -3.03 -11.43
C ILE A 273 16.30 -2.13 -10.18
N ALA A 274 15.55 -2.53 -9.15
CA ALA A 274 15.45 -1.79 -7.89
C ALA A 274 16.81 -1.75 -7.18
N LEU A 275 17.50 -2.89 -7.09
CA LEU A 275 18.86 -2.96 -6.55
C LEU A 275 19.83 -2.13 -7.39
N SER A 276 19.77 -2.24 -8.72
CA SER A 276 20.69 -1.52 -9.61
C SER A 276 20.57 0.01 -9.47
N ILE A 277 19.34 0.54 -9.49
CA ILE A 277 19.10 1.98 -9.32
C ILE A 277 19.46 2.40 -7.90
N GLY A 278 18.97 1.67 -6.89
CA GLY A 278 19.26 1.95 -5.48
C GLY A 278 20.76 2.02 -5.21
N ALA A 279 21.54 1.05 -5.68
CA ALA A 279 22.98 1.05 -5.50
C ALA A 279 23.67 2.25 -6.18
N LYS A 280 23.32 2.58 -7.43
CA LYS A 280 23.91 3.73 -8.14
C LYS A 280 23.62 5.05 -7.44
N VAL A 281 22.39 5.25 -6.97
CA VAL A 281 21.99 6.45 -6.24
C VAL A 281 22.74 6.56 -4.93
N HIS A 282 22.76 5.49 -4.14
CA HIS A 282 23.41 5.48 -2.83
C HIS A 282 24.93 5.60 -2.88
N MET A 283 25.54 5.24 -4.01
CA MET A 283 26.97 5.38 -4.26
C MET A 283 27.34 6.67 -5.01
N GLY A 284 26.37 7.55 -5.28
CA GLY A 284 26.60 8.85 -5.92
C GLY A 284 26.87 8.79 -7.44
N GLU A 285 26.58 7.66 -8.07
CA GLU A 285 26.80 7.40 -9.50
C GLU A 285 25.58 7.76 -10.37
N MET A 286 24.43 8.05 -9.74
CA MET A 286 23.18 8.43 -10.38
C MET A 286 22.43 9.44 -9.51
N THR A 287 21.85 10.47 -10.13
CA THR A 287 20.88 11.35 -9.48
C THR A 287 19.47 10.78 -9.62
N TRP A 288 18.68 10.90 -8.57
CA TRP A 288 17.31 10.39 -8.50
C TRP A 288 16.41 11.37 -7.78
#